data_AF-A0A8D8FIV2-F1
#
_entry.id   AF-A0A8D8FIV2-F1
#
_cell.length_a   1.000
_cell.length_b   1.000
_cell.length_c   1.000
_cell.angle_alpha   90.00
_cell.angle_beta   90.00
_cell.angle_gamma   90.00
#
_symmetry.space_group_name_H-M   'P 1'
#
loop_
_entity.id
_entity.type
_entity.pdbx_description
1 polymer ?
#
loop_
_entity_poly.entity_id
_entity_poly.type
_entity_poly.pdbx_seq_one_letter_code
_entity_poly.pdbx_strand_id
1 'polypeptide(L)'
;GAGPGLGLDRTVPGTMGFVKVVKNKAYFKRYQVKFRRRREGKTDYYARKRLVIQDKNKYNTPKYRMIVRVTNRDIICQIAYARIEGDMIVCAAYAHELPKYGVKVGLTNYAAAYCTGLLLARRLLNKFGLDKIYEGQVEVTGDEYNVESVDGKPGAFTCYLDAGLARTTT
;
A
#
# COMPACT_ATOMS: atom_id res chain seq x y z
N GLY A 1 30.42 -2.35 -70.16
CA GLY A 1 29.75 -1.50 -69.16
C GLY A 1 28.90 -2.39 -68.29
N ALA A 2 29.08 -2.33 -66.98
CA ALA A 2 28.46 -3.22 -65.99
C ALA A 2 26.92 -3.19 -66.04
N GLY A 3 26.30 -4.37 -65.95
CA GLY A 3 24.85 -4.55 -66.01
C GLY A 3 24.11 -4.00 -64.77
N PRO A 4 22.80 -3.75 -64.88
CA PRO A 4 22.01 -3.25 -63.77
C PRO A 4 21.77 -4.38 -62.77
N GLY A 5 22.32 -4.23 -61.56
CA GLY A 5 22.07 -5.11 -60.44
C GLY A 5 20.62 -4.99 -59.96
N LEU A 6 19.83 -6.04 -60.23
CA LEU A 6 18.54 -6.27 -59.59
C LEU A 6 18.76 -6.47 -58.08
N GLY A 7 18.60 -5.40 -57.32
CA GLY A 7 18.47 -5.46 -55.86
C GLY A 7 17.16 -6.16 -55.52
N LEU A 8 17.22 -7.45 -55.22
CA LEU A 8 16.15 -8.20 -54.57
C LEU A 8 15.87 -7.59 -53.19
N ASP A 9 14.92 -6.66 -53.12
CA ASP A 9 14.22 -6.35 -51.88
C ASP A 9 13.41 -7.61 -51.50
N ARG A 10 13.97 -8.41 -50.59
CA ARG A 10 13.30 -9.57 -50.00
C ARG A 10 12.21 -9.08 -49.04
N THR A 11 11.12 -8.60 -49.61
CA THR A 11 9.85 -8.48 -48.90
C THR A 11 9.34 -9.89 -48.63
N VAL A 12 9.50 -10.34 -47.38
CA VAL A 12 8.87 -11.55 -46.88
C VAL A 12 7.37 -11.42 -47.15
N PRO A 13 6.72 -12.35 -47.88
CA PRO A 13 5.29 -12.27 -48.14
C PRO A 13 4.58 -12.54 -46.82
N GLY A 14 4.25 -11.47 -46.10
CA GLY A 14 3.45 -11.55 -44.90
C GLY A 14 2.08 -12.09 -45.26
N THR A 15 1.72 -13.23 -44.68
CA THR A 15 0.35 -13.74 -44.56
C THR A 15 -0.59 -12.56 -44.32
N MET A 16 -1.36 -12.18 -45.35
CA MET A 16 -2.32 -11.08 -45.29
C MET A 16 -3.51 -11.51 -44.45
N GLY A 17 -3.40 -11.36 -43.14
CA GLY A 17 -4.57 -11.36 -42.27
C GLY A 17 -5.47 -10.20 -42.66
N PHE A 18 -6.77 -10.46 -42.84
CA PHE A 18 -7.80 -9.49 -43.26
C PHE A 18 -7.99 -8.28 -42.31
N VAL A 19 -7.23 -8.19 -41.22
CA VAL A 19 -7.34 -7.15 -40.19
C VAL A 19 -6.02 -6.40 -40.04
N LYS A 20 -6.10 -5.06 -40.12
CA LYS A 20 -4.95 -4.17 -39.92
C LYS A 20 -4.31 -4.38 -38.54
N VAL A 21 -3.01 -4.68 -38.52
CA VAL A 21 -2.25 -4.84 -37.27
C VAL A 21 -2.06 -3.49 -36.58
N VAL A 22 -2.80 -3.28 -35.47
CA VAL A 22 -2.74 -2.04 -34.67
C VAL A 22 -1.49 -2.00 -33.78
N LYS A 23 -1.08 -3.13 -33.18
CA LYS A 23 0.12 -3.25 -32.34
C LYS A 23 1.36 -3.50 -33.19
N ASN A 24 1.69 -2.55 -34.06
CA ASN A 24 2.85 -2.62 -34.95
C ASN A 24 4.13 -2.07 -34.28
N LYS A 25 5.27 -2.13 -34.97
CA LYS A 25 6.56 -1.59 -34.48
C LYS A 25 6.47 -0.09 -34.14
N ALA A 26 5.67 0.68 -34.88
CA ALA A 26 5.46 2.11 -34.63
C ALA A 26 4.69 2.38 -33.33
N TYR A 27 3.73 1.52 -32.97
CA TYR A 27 3.00 1.57 -31.71
C TYR A 27 3.95 1.46 -30.52
N PHE A 28 4.78 0.40 -30.48
CA PHE A 28 5.70 0.18 -29.37
C PHE A 28 6.76 1.27 -29.22
N LYS A 29 7.19 1.91 -30.33
CA LYS A 29 8.11 3.06 -30.28
C LYS A 29 7.52 4.29 -29.57
N ARG A 30 6.19 4.44 -29.52
CA ARG A 30 5.50 5.60 -28.93
C ARG A 30 4.72 5.25 -27.66
N TYR A 31 4.74 3.98 -27.25
CA TYR A 31 3.96 3.52 -26.12
C TYR A 31 4.59 3.98 -24.81
N GLN A 32 3.98 4.98 -24.16
CA GLN A 32 4.40 5.42 -22.85
C GLN A 32 3.86 4.46 -21.78
N VAL A 33 4.76 3.71 -21.16
CA VAL A 33 4.40 2.78 -20.08
C VAL A 33 3.94 3.55 -18.83
N LYS A 34 2.91 3.02 -18.16
CA LYS A 34 2.52 3.50 -16.83
C LYS A 34 3.57 3.11 -15.80
N PHE A 35 3.56 3.77 -14.64
CA PHE A 35 4.44 3.42 -13.52
C PHE A 35 4.36 1.93 -13.16
N ARG A 36 5.50 1.35 -12.75
CA ARG A 36 5.64 -0.08 -12.48
C ARG A 36 4.52 -0.63 -11.58
N ARG A 37 4.27 -0.03 -10.42
CA ARG A 37 3.24 -0.49 -9.47
C ARG A 37 1.81 -0.30 -9.97
N ARG A 38 1.59 0.62 -10.91
CA ARG A 38 0.28 0.80 -11.57
C ARG A 38 0.04 -0.32 -12.58
N ARG A 39 1.08 -0.74 -13.32
CA ARG A 39 1.01 -1.90 -14.23
C ARG A 39 0.81 -3.22 -13.48
N GLU A 40 1.43 -3.35 -12.30
CA GLU A 40 1.21 -4.48 -11.40
C GLU A 40 -0.16 -4.44 -10.68
N GLY A 41 -0.93 -3.34 -10.82
CA GLY A 41 -2.23 -3.21 -10.16
C GLY A 41 -2.16 -3.19 -8.64
N LYS A 42 -1.06 -2.68 -8.04
CA LYS A 42 -0.84 -2.70 -6.58
C LYS A 42 -0.99 -1.34 -5.91
N THR A 43 -1.09 -0.26 -6.68
CA THR A 43 -1.09 1.09 -6.14
C THR A 43 -1.97 2.00 -6.97
N ASP A 44 -2.90 2.65 -6.28
CA ASP A 44 -3.52 3.87 -6.78
C ASP A 44 -2.64 5.08 -6.40
N TYR A 45 -2.03 5.69 -7.42
CA TYR A 45 -1.18 6.86 -7.23
C TYR A 45 -1.97 8.11 -6.87
N TYR A 46 -3.26 8.16 -7.19
CA TYR A 46 -4.11 9.30 -6.86
C TYR A 46 -4.42 9.34 -5.37
N ALA A 47 -4.91 8.22 -4.81
CA ALA A 47 -5.06 8.05 -3.37
C ALA A 47 -3.71 8.22 -2.63
N ARG A 48 -2.64 7.59 -3.11
CA ARG A 48 -1.31 7.68 -2.48
C ARG A 48 -0.81 9.14 -2.41
N LYS A 49 -0.96 9.92 -3.48
CA LYS A 49 -0.54 11.33 -3.51
C LYS A 49 -1.18 12.12 -2.38
N ARG A 50 -2.49 11.94 -2.15
CA ARG A 50 -3.24 12.66 -1.11
C ARG A 50 -2.92 12.19 0.30
N LEU A 51 -2.69 10.89 0.47
CA LEU A 51 -2.36 10.31 1.77
C LEU A 51 -0.95 10.69 2.24
N VAL A 52 0.03 10.69 1.33
CA VAL A 52 1.45 10.82 1.68
C VAL A 52 1.94 12.26 1.77
N ILE A 53 1.41 13.18 0.96
CA ILE A 53 1.89 14.56 0.96
C ILE A 53 1.61 15.20 2.32
N GLN A 54 2.66 15.79 2.88
CA GLN A 54 2.63 16.58 4.11
C GLN A 54 2.67 18.07 3.76
N ASP A 55 2.11 18.90 4.63
CA ASP A 55 2.21 20.35 4.52
C ASP A 55 3.67 20.79 4.59
N LYS A 56 4.07 21.69 3.69
CA LYS A 56 5.47 22.14 3.58
C LYS A 56 5.95 22.90 4.82
N ASN A 57 5.04 23.52 5.57
CA ASN A 57 5.34 24.23 6.83
C ASN A 57 5.70 23.28 7.99
N LYS A 58 5.41 21.98 7.87
CA LYS A 58 5.80 20.95 8.84
C LYS A 58 7.17 20.34 8.54
N TYR A 59 7.81 20.76 7.45
CA TYR A 59 9.16 20.37 7.04
C TYR A 59 9.40 18.85 7.08
N ASN A 60 10.25 18.38 8.00
CA ASN A 60 10.66 16.99 8.12
C ASN A 60 9.71 16.12 8.97
N THR A 61 8.59 16.67 9.44
CA THR A 61 7.62 15.93 10.25
C THR A 61 7.00 14.79 9.44
N PRO A 62 7.21 13.52 9.82
CA PRO A 62 6.69 12.39 9.08
C PRO A 62 5.16 12.35 9.15
N LYS A 63 4.53 12.04 8.00
CA LYS A 63 3.10 11.75 7.93
C LYS A 63 2.88 10.25 7.99
N TYR A 64 2.40 9.75 9.12
CA TYR A 64 2.21 8.32 9.36
C TYR A 64 0.91 7.81 8.78
N ARG A 65 0.96 6.62 8.18
CA ARG A 65 -0.21 5.91 7.68
C ARG A 65 -0.21 4.46 8.14
N MET A 66 -1.39 3.98 8.51
CA MET A 66 -1.68 2.59 8.81
C MET A 66 -2.11 1.89 7.53
N ILE A 67 -1.23 1.05 7.00
CA ILE A 67 -1.48 0.25 5.81
C ILE A 67 -2.13 -1.05 6.26
N VAL A 68 -3.36 -1.30 5.78
CA VAL A 68 -4.07 -2.56 6.01
C VAL A 68 -4.19 -3.30 4.68
N ARG A 69 -3.67 -4.52 4.61
CA ARG A 69 -3.79 -5.40 3.44
C ARG A 69 -4.27 -6.77 3.89
N VAL A 70 -5.47 -7.13 3.43
CA VAL A 70 -6.01 -8.47 3.61
C VAL A 70 -5.58 -9.30 2.41
N THR A 71 -4.92 -10.42 2.69
CA THR A 71 -4.59 -11.44 1.69
C THR A 71 -5.49 -12.65 1.90
N ASN A 72 -5.41 -13.65 1.03
CA ASN A 72 -6.26 -14.84 1.12
C ASN A 72 -6.09 -15.62 2.44
N ARG A 73 -4.93 -15.51 3.11
CA ARG A 73 -4.60 -16.31 4.29
C ARG A 73 -4.01 -15.51 5.46
N ASP A 74 -3.80 -14.22 5.29
CA ASP A 74 -3.14 -13.39 6.28
C ASP A 74 -3.64 -11.94 6.22
N ILE A 75 -3.58 -11.25 7.36
CA ILE A 75 -3.85 -9.81 7.47
C ILE A 75 -2.54 -9.13 7.82
N ILE A 76 -2.18 -8.13 7.02
CA ILE A 76 -0.96 -7.37 7.17
C ILE A 76 -1.35 -5.95 7.61
N CYS A 77 -0.88 -5.57 8.80
CA CYS A 77 -1.03 -4.22 9.32
C CYS A 77 0.36 -3.61 9.54
N GLN A 78 0.62 -2.47 8.93
CA GLN A 78 1.92 -1.80 9.02
C GLN A 78 1.75 -0.30 9.23
N ILE A 79 2.65 0.31 9.99
CA ILE A 79 2.75 1.76 10.09
C ILE A 79 3.94 2.22 9.28
N ALA A 80 3.69 3.10 8.32
CA ALA A 80 4.70 3.62 7.43
C ALA A 80 4.65 5.14 7.31
N TYR A 81 5.77 5.74 6.97
CA TYR A 81 5.84 7.11 6.47
C TYR A 81 6.71 7.14 5.21
N ALA A 82 6.52 8.15 4.37
CA ALA A 82 7.26 8.22 3.11
C ALA A 82 8.58 8.99 3.25
N ARG A 83 9.62 8.46 2.61
CA ARG A 83 10.87 9.17 2.26
C ARG A 83 11.05 9.13 0.74
N ILE A 84 12.03 9.90 0.24
CA ILE A 84 12.35 9.96 -1.20
C ILE A 84 12.85 8.60 -1.70
N GLU A 85 13.68 7.94 -0.89
CA GLU A 85 14.25 6.61 -1.21
C GLU A 85 13.19 5.50 -1.20
N GLY A 86 12.17 5.63 -0.36
CA GLY A 86 11.15 4.62 -0.16
C GLY A 86 10.28 4.90 1.06
N ASP A 87 9.26 4.06 1.27
CA ASP A 87 8.49 4.10 2.51
C ASP A 87 9.27 3.40 3.62
N MET A 88 9.34 4.05 4.78
CA MET A 88 9.96 3.51 5.98
C MET A 88 8.90 2.88 6.87
N ILE A 89 9.06 1.60 7.20
CA ILE A 89 8.18 0.89 8.11
C ILE A 89 8.65 1.12 9.55
N VAL A 90 7.74 1.62 10.40
CA VAL A 90 8.00 1.86 11.83
C VAL A 90 7.76 0.59 12.62
N CYS A 91 6.59 -0.02 12.42
CA CYS A 91 6.12 -1.24 13.08
C CYS A 91 5.27 -2.06 12.11
N ALA A 92 5.22 -3.37 12.34
CA ALA A 92 4.40 -4.31 11.60
C ALA A 92 3.76 -5.34 12.56
N ALA A 93 2.58 -5.81 12.18
CA ALA A 93 1.90 -6.93 12.80
C ALA A 93 1.20 -7.76 11.72
N TYR A 94 1.18 -9.07 11.94
CA TYR A 94 0.59 -10.03 11.01
C TYR A 94 -0.38 -10.98 11.71
N ALA A 95 -1.39 -11.47 11.00
CA ALA A 95 -2.36 -12.39 11.59
C ALA A 95 -1.74 -13.75 11.91
N HIS A 96 -0.73 -14.19 11.16
CA HIS A 96 0.04 -15.40 11.48
C HIS A 96 0.81 -15.33 12.82
N GLU A 97 0.89 -14.17 13.47
CA GLU A 97 1.43 -14.03 14.82
C GLU A 97 0.38 -14.29 15.90
N LEU A 98 -0.92 -14.17 15.58
CA LEU A 98 -2.03 -14.33 16.52
C LEU A 98 -2.11 -15.71 17.20
N PRO A 99 -1.67 -16.83 16.60
CA PRO A 99 -1.60 -18.11 17.30
C PRO A 99 -0.77 -18.08 18.59
N LYS A 100 0.22 -17.18 18.69
CA LYS A 100 1.02 -16.98 19.93
C LYS A 100 0.19 -16.39 21.08
N TYR A 101 -0.92 -15.73 20.74
CA TYR A 101 -1.81 -15.04 21.67
C TYR A 101 -3.15 -15.78 21.87
N GLY A 102 -3.25 -17.04 21.40
CA GLY A 102 -4.41 -17.91 21.62
C GLY A 102 -5.37 -18.03 20.43
N VAL A 103 -5.23 -17.22 19.37
CA VAL A 103 -6.10 -17.31 18.18
C VAL A 103 -5.47 -18.21 17.12
N LYS A 104 -5.81 -19.50 17.16
CA LYS A 104 -5.15 -20.54 16.33
C LYS A 104 -5.68 -20.64 14.90
N VAL A 105 -6.94 -20.28 14.67
CA VAL A 105 -7.65 -20.47 13.39
C VAL A 105 -8.40 -19.20 12.99
N GLY A 106 -8.77 -19.10 11.71
CA GLY A 106 -9.56 -17.96 11.23
C GLY A 106 -8.78 -16.65 11.14
N LEU A 107 -7.53 -16.69 10.66
CA LEU A 107 -6.61 -15.54 10.66
C LEU A 107 -6.99 -14.42 9.67
N THR A 108 -8.05 -14.59 8.88
CA THR A 108 -8.53 -13.62 7.89
C THR A 108 -9.93 -13.09 8.18
N ASN A 109 -10.51 -13.42 9.35
CA ASN A 109 -11.81 -12.92 9.75
C ASN A 109 -11.73 -11.51 10.35
N TYR A 110 -12.89 -10.93 10.63
CA TYR A 110 -12.99 -9.60 11.24
C TYR A 110 -12.33 -9.52 12.63
N ALA A 111 -12.47 -10.57 13.45
CA ALA A 111 -11.85 -10.63 14.78
C ALA A 111 -10.31 -10.61 14.68
N ALA A 112 -9.72 -11.36 13.74
CA ALA A 112 -8.29 -11.36 13.48
C ALA A 112 -7.81 -10.00 12.96
N ALA A 113 -8.63 -9.30 12.15
CA ALA A 113 -8.32 -7.93 11.72
C ALA A 113 -8.24 -6.98 12.91
N TYR A 114 -9.19 -7.07 13.85
CA TYR A 114 -9.18 -6.28 15.07
C TYR A 114 -7.97 -6.62 15.95
N CYS A 115 -7.69 -7.90 16.19
CA CYS A 115 -6.54 -8.34 17.00
C CYS A 115 -5.20 -7.92 16.38
N THR A 116 -5.04 -8.01 15.06
CA THR A 116 -3.82 -7.55 14.38
C THR A 116 -3.63 -6.04 14.47
N GLY A 117 -4.70 -5.26 14.33
CA GLY A 117 -4.69 -3.81 14.54
C GLY A 117 -4.31 -3.44 15.98
N LEU A 118 -4.90 -4.10 16.97
CA LEU A 118 -4.59 -3.90 18.39
C LEU A 118 -3.13 -4.26 18.71
N LEU A 119 -2.63 -5.39 18.17
CA LEU A 119 -1.25 -5.81 18.33
C LEU A 119 -0.27 -4.78 17.75
N LEU A 120 -0.57 -4.24 16.56
CA LEU A 120 0.22 -3.18 15.94
C LEU A 120 0.23 -1.91 16.79
N ALA A 121 -0.92 -1.49 17.30
CA ALA A 121 -1.07 -0.31 18.14
C ALA A 121 -0.24 -0.43 19.43
N ARG A 122 -0.36 -1.56 20.14
CA ARG A 122 0.43 -1.81 21.37
C ARG A 122 1.93 -1.84 21.11
N ARG A 123 2.38 -2.50 20.03
CA ARG A 123 3.80 -2.52 19.63
C ARG A 123 4.33 -1.11 19.35
N LEU A 124 3.54 -0.30 18.65
CA LEU A 124 3.90 1.07 18.32
C LEU A 124 4.01 1.95 19.57
N LEU A 125 2.99 1.91 20.43
CA LEU A 125 2.96 2.71 21.65
C LEU A 125 4.10 2.32 22.59
N ASN A 126 4.39 1.03 22.73
CA ASN A 126 5.52 0.57 23.53
C ASN A 126 6.86 1.07 22.95
N LYS A 127 7.04 1.01 21.62
CA LYS A 127 8.24 1.53 20.95
C LYS A 127 8.45 3.04 21.14
N PHE A 128 7.38 3.82 21.29
CA PHE A 128 7.44 5.25 21.56
C PHE A 128 7.30 5.62 23.05
N GLY A 129 7.20 4.64 23.96
CA GLY A 129 7.02 4.90 25.40
C GLY A 129 5.68 5.56 25.76
N LEU A 130 4.64 5.36 24.94
CA LEU A 130 3.31 5.95 25.09
C LEU A 130 2.26 4.96 25.61
N ASP A 131 2.65 3.71 25.83
CA ASP A 131 1.78 2.58 26.20
C ASP A 131 1.05 2.79 27.54
N LYS A 132 1.72 3.36 28.54
CA LYS A 132 1.12 3.69 29.85
C LYS A 132 0.25 4.95 29.85
N ILE A 133 0.42 5.80 28.85
CA ILE A 133 -0.32 7.07 28.76
C ILE A 133 -1.63 6.85 28.02
N TYR A 134 -1.56 6.15 26.90
CA TYR A 134 -2.67 5.92 26.00
C TYR A 134 -3.03 4.45 26.00
N GLU A 135 -3.76 4.02 27.03
CA GLU A 135 -4.22 2.63 27.14
C GLU A 135 -5.39 2.32 26.22
N GLY A 136 -6.14 3.33 25.76
CA GLY A 136 -7.35 3.10 24.98
C GLY A 136 -8.48 2.47 25.79
N GLN A 137 -9.46 1.87 25.11
CA GLN A 137 -10.59 1.23 25.76
C GLN A 137 -10.26 -0.23 26.10
N VAL A 138 -10.14 -0.55 27.40
CA VAL A 138 -9.80 -1.91 27.88
C VAL A 138 -10.99 -2.86 27.70
N GLU A 139 -12.20 -2.38 28.01
CA GLU A 139 -13.44 -3.14 27.83
C GLU A 139 -14.11 -2.74 26.50
N VAL A 140 -14.13 -3.67 25.55
CA VAL A 140 -14.62 -3.40 24.19
C VAL A 140 -16.15 -3.35 24.19
N THR A 141 -16.74 -2.15 24.08
CA THR A 141 -18.20 -1.95 23.95
C THR A 141 -18.67 -1.92 22.49
N GLY A 142 -17.79 -1.51 21.57
CA GLY A 142 -18.12 -1.36 20.15
C GLY A 142 -18.62 0.04 19.77
N ASP A 143 -18.69 0.97 20.73
CA ASP A 143 -19.06 2.36 20.49
C ASP A 143 -17.94 3.14 19.79
N GLU A 144 -18.27 4.31 19.26
CA GLU A 144 -17.27 5.21 18.66
C GLU A 144 -16.30 5.71 19.73
N TYR A 145 -15.00 5.45 19.51
CA TYR A 145 -13.93 5.88 20.40
C TYR A 145 -12.74 6.40 19.60
N ASN A 146 -12.34 7.64 19.90
CA ASN A 146 -11.10 8.25 19.43
C ASN A 146 -10.29 8.71 20.63
N VAL A 147 -9.01 8.34 20.70
CA VAL A 147 -8.14 8.74 21.81
C VAL A 147 -7.82 10.24 21.74
N GLU A 148 -8.12 10.96 22.81
CA GLU A 148 -7.75 12.37 22.95
C GLU A 148 -6.35 12.49 23.56
N SER A 149 -5.66 13.59 23.24
CA SER A 149 -4.35 13.86 23.83
C SER A 149 -4.51 14.35 25.27
N VAL A 150 -3.67 13.86 26.18
CA VAL A 150 -3.71 14.26 27.59
C VAL A 150 -2.84 15.51 27.80
N ASP A 151 -3.41 16.53 28.44
CA ASP A 151 -2.68 17.77 28.75
C ASP A 151 -1.42 17.51 29.59
N GLY A 152 -0.33 18.18 29.24
CA GLY A 152 0.96 18.03 29.92
C GLY A 152 1.72 16.74 29.58
N LYS A 153 1.17 15.86 28.73
CA LYS A 153 1.84 14.64 28.24
C LYS A 153 2.13 14.74 26.73
N PRO A 154 3.02 13.89 26.17
CA PRO A 154 3.20 13.81 24.73
C PRO A 154 1.87 13.50 24.04
N GLY A 155 1.58 14.18 22.93
CA GLY A 155 0.34 13.98 22.19
C GLY A 155 0.13 12.55 21.69
N ALA A 156 -1.13 12.16 21.50
CA ALA A 156 -1.48 10.84 20.99
C ALA A 156 -0.90 10.62 19.58
N PHE A 157 -0.54 9.37 19.28
CA PHE A 157 0.00 9.04 17.96
C PHE A 157 -1.10 9.16 16.89
N THR A 158 -0.88 10.02 15.91
CA THR A 158 -1.81 10.23 14.80
C THR A 158 -1.42 9.40 13.58
N CYS A 159 -2.38 8.70 13.00
CA CYS A 159 -2.16 7.91 11.79
C CYS A 159 -3.38 7.94 10.86
N TYR A 160 -3.12 7.85 9.55
CA TYR A 160 -4.16 7.82 8.53
C TYR A 160 -4.33 6.42 7.96
N LEU A 161 -5.57 5.98 7.73
CA LEU A 161 -5.86 4.68 7.14
C LEU A 161 -5.51 4.66 5.64
N ASP A 162 -4.68 3.72 5.22
CA ASP A 162 -4.39 3.39 3.82
C ASP A 162 -5.03 2.04 3.48
N ALA A 163 -6.26 2.09 2.93
CA ALA A 163 -6.99 0.93 2.43
C ALA A 163 -6.48 0.41 1.07
N GLY A 164 -5.59 1.15 0.40
CA GLY A 164 -5.04 0.79 -0.89
C GLY A 164 -6.09 0.74 -2.00
N LEU A 165 -6.27 -0.44 -2.58
CA LEU A 165 -7.25 -0.71 -3.64
C LEU A 165 -8.52 -1.38 -3.13
N ALA A 166 -8.60 -1.62 -1.81
CA ALA A 166 -9.79 -2.21 -1.21
C ALA A 166 -10.97 -1.23 -1.34
N ARG A 167 -12.15 -1.78 -1.64
CA ARG A 167 -13.39 -1.00 -1.62
C ARG A 167 -13.76 -0.73 -0.16
N THR A 168 -14.06 0.52 0.17
CA THR A 168 -14.58 0.91 1.49
C THR A 168 -16.09 0.67 1.49
N THR A 169 -16.50 -0.52 1.92
CA THR A 169 -17.90 -0.91 2.12
C THR A 169 -18.24 -0.95 3.60
N THR A 170 -19.47 -0.59 3.94
CA THR A 170 -20.07 -0.76 5.27
C THR A 170 -20.60 -2.16 5.45
#